data_AF-A0A3D0HZF5-F1
#
_entry.id   AF-A0A3D0HZF5-F1
#
_cell.length_a   1.000
_cell.length_b   1.000
_cell.length_c   1.000
_cell.angle_alpha   90.00
_cell.angle_beta   90.00
_cell.angle_gamma   90.00
#
_symmetry.space_group_name_H-M   'P 1'
#
loop_
_entity.id
_entity.type
_entity.pdbx_description
1 polymer ?
#
loop_
_entity_poly.entity_id
_entity_poly.type
_entity_poly.pdbx_seq_one_letter_code
_entity_poly.pdbx_strand_id
1 'polypeptide(L)'
;MENNIKLIESILDRLVDYGNTSIELIKLRAIDKTTEIFSSVANNSLIYGLIISCMLFLNLGLALWLGELLGRLYYGFFIVAGIYILIVVIVRFIIYKWLKKKINDYFIAQILK
;
A
#
# COMPACT_ATOMS: atom_id res chain seq x y z
N MET A 1 34.21 26.51 24.71
CA MET A 1 32.93 26.29 24.00
C MET A 1 33.12 25.88 22.53
N GLU A 2 34.22 26.27 21.86
CA GLU A 2 34.44 26.01 20.43
C GLU A 2 34.63 24.53 20.03
N ASN A 3 35.18 23.70 20.91
CA ASN A 3 35.50 22.29 20.60
C ASN A 3 34.26 21.38 20.47
N ASN A 4 33.18 21.68 21.22
CA ASN A 4 31.95 20.89 21.15
C ASN A 4 31.17 21.12 19.85
N ILE A 5 31.33 22.29 19.22
CA ILE A 5 30.63 22.63 17.98
C ILE A 5 31.23 21.86 16.79
N LYS A 6 32.56 21.73 16.71
CA LYS A 6 33.24 20.92 15.69
C LYS A 6 32.91 19.42 15.78
N LEU A 7 32.69 18.90 16.99
CA LEU A 7 32.30 17.50 17.17
C LEU A 7 30.87 17.26 16.67
N ILE A 8 29.94 18.18 16.97
CA ILE A 8 28.55 18.11 16.49
C ILE A 8 28.52 18.19 14.95
N GLU A 9 29.31 19.08 14.36
CA GLU A 9 29.41 19.23 12.90
C GLU A 9 29.94 17.96 12.22
N SER A 10 30.99 17.32 12.76
CA SER A 10 31.53 16.08 12.15
C SER A 10 30.62 14.86 12.30
N ILE A 11 29.78 14.80 13.34
CA ILE A 11 28.76 13.75 13.50
C ILE A 11 27.59 14.01 12.56
N LEU A 12 27.21 15.27 12.38
CA LEU A 12 26.17 15.67 11.44
C LEU A 12 26.59 15.36 10.00
N ASP A 13 27.84 15.63 9.62
CA ASP A 13 28.39 15.35 8.29
C ASP A 13 28.38 13.84 7.99
N ARG A 14 28.78 13.01 8.96
CA ARG A 14 28.74 11.54 8.82
C ARG A 14 27.31 10.99 8.74
N LEU A 15 26.36 11.61 9.45
CA LEU A 15 24.93 11.25 9.37
C LEU A 15 24.32 11.66 8.02
N VAL A 16 24.74 12.80 7.46
CA VAL A 16 24.34 13.26 6.13
C VAL A 16 24.90 12.34 5.05
N ASP A 17 26.17 11.93 5.13
CA ASP A 17 26.77 10.96 4.20
C ASP A 17 26.13 9.57 4.30
N TYR A 18 25.83 9.10 5.52
CA TYR A 18 25.14 7.83 5.72
C TYR A 18 23.66 7.88 5.26
N GLY A 19 23.02 9.04 5.42
CA GLY A 19 21.69 9.33 4.91
C GLY A 19 21.65 9.38 3.38
N ASN A 20 22.63 10.02 2.74
CA ASN A 20 22.78 10.07 1.29
C ASN A 20 22.97 8.64 0.72
N THR A 21 23.84 7.85 1.35
CA THR A 21 24.08 6.45 0.93
C THR A 21 22.82 5.58 1.15
N SER A 22 22.08 5.79 2.24
CA SER A 22 20.84 5.07 2.53
C SER A 22 19.72 5.44 1.56
N ILE A 23 19.62 6.71 1.16
CA ILE A 23 18.66 7.19 0.15
C ILE A 23 19.01 6.60 -1.22
N GLU A 24 20.29 6.54 -1.57
CA GLU A 24 20.76 5.95 -2.82
C GLU A 24 20.50 4.43 -2.87
N LEU A 25 20.72 3.72 -1.76
CA LEU A 25 20.38 2.31 -1.59
C LEU A 25 18.86 2.05 -1.64
N ILE A 26 18.05 2.93 -1.05
CA ILE A 26 16.58 2.84 -1.12
C ILE A 26 16.09 3.11 -2.54
N LYS A 27 16.68 4.09 -3.24
CA LYS A 27 16.34 4.41 -4.63
C LYS A 27 16.70 3.25 -5.56
N LEU A 28 17.88 2.65 -5.40
CA LEU A 28 18.32 1.52 -6.20
C LEU A 28 17.48 0.26 -5.91
N ARG A 29 17.21 -0.05 -4.63
CA ARG A 29 16.31 -1.16 -4.26
C ARG A 29 14.87 -0.91 -4.68
N ALA A 30 14.38 0.33 -4.64
CA ALA A 30 13.05 0.65 -5.12
C ALA A 30 12.96 0.42 -6.62
N ILE A 31 13.95 0.87 -7.39
CA ILE A 31 14.03 0.66 -8.83
C ILE A 31 14.15 -0.84 -9.15
N ASP A 32 15.07 -1.59 -8.54
CA ASP A 32 15.23 -3.02 -8.79
C ASP A 32 13.98 -3.81 -8.44
N LYS A 33 13.36 -3.52 -7.29
CA LYS A 33 12.16 -4.23 -6.84
C LYS A 33 10.93 -3.87 -7.66
N THR A 34 10.82 -2.61 -8.11
CA THR A 34 9.80 -2.25 -9.10
C THR A 34 10.07 -2.93 -10.44
N THR A 35 11.32 -3.02 -10.86
CA THR A 35 11.71 -3.64 -12.12
C THR A 35 11.45 -5.14 -12.10
N GLU A 36 11.78 -5.87 -11.03
CA GLU A 36 11.43 -7.29 -10.85
C GLU A 36 9.92 -7.53 -10.89
N ILE A 37 9.13 -6.69 -10.20
CA ILE A 37 7.66 -6.77 -10.24
C ILE A 37 7.17 -6.50 -11.66
N PHE A 38 7.67 -5.46 -12.33
CA PHE A 38 7.29 -5.14 -13.71
C PHE A 38 7.73 -6.22 -14.70
N SER A 39 8.90 -6.83 -14.54
CA SER A 39 9.40 -7.93 -15.37
C SER A 39 8.55 -9.19 -15.19
N SER A 40 8.15 -9.51 -13.96
CA SER A 40 7.24 -10.62 -13.66
C SER A 40 5.83 -10.36 -14.21
N VAL A 41 5.32 -9.13 -14.05
CA VAL A 41 4.01 -8.71 -14.58
C VAL A 41 4.01 -8.67 -16.10
N ALA A 42 5.10 -8.27 -16.76
CA ALA A 42 5.20 -8.26 -18.22
C ALA A 42 5.13 -9.68 -18.81
N ASN A 43 5.84 -10.63 -18.21
CA ASN A 43 5.84 -12.02 -18.68
C ASN A 43 4.47 -12.70 -18.47
N ASN A 44 3.79 -12.39 -17.37
CA ASN A 44 2.46 -12.92 -17.05
C ASN A 44 1.32 -11.94 -17.42
N SER A 45 1.58 -10.93 -18.23
CA SER A 45 0.65 -9.82 -18.51
C SER A 45 -0.66 -10.31 -19.11
N LEU A 46 -0.59 -11.32 -19.98
CA LEU A 46 -1.79 -11.95 -20.56
C LEU A 46 -2.67 -12.60 -19.49
N ILE A 47 -2.07 -13.29 -18.50
CA ILE A 47 -2.80 -13.94 -17.41
C ILE A 47 -3.41 -12.89 -16.49
N TYR A 48 -2.65 -11.85 -16.13
CA TYR A 48 -3.17 -10.74 -15.31
C TYR A 48 -4.28 -9.99 -16.02
N GLY A 49 -4.14 -9.72 -17.32
CA GLY A 49 -5.18 -9.10 -18.14
C GLY A 49 -6.47 -9.92 -18.16
N LEU A 50 -6.35 -11.26 -18.29
CA LEU A 50 -7.51 -12.15 -18.24
C LEU A 50 -8.17 -12.16 -16.85
N ILE A 51 -7.38 -12.19 -15.77
CA ILE A 51 -7.89 -12.13 -14.39
C ILE A 51 -8.64 -10.82 -14.16
N ILE A 52 -8.05 -9.68 -14.52
CA ILE A 52 -8.66 -8.36 -14.35
C ILE A 52 -9.95 -8.28 -15.15
N SER A 53 -9.94 -8.74 -16.40
CA SER A 53 -11.13 -8.75 -17.26
C SER A 53 -12.23 -9.63 -16.65
N CYS A 54 -11.90 -10.84 -16.21
CA CYS A 54 -12.83 -11.74 -15.52
C CYS A 54 -13.44 -11.06 -14.27
N MET A 55 -12.61 -10.44 -13.43
CA MET A 55 -13.05 -9.74 -12.23
C MET A 55 -13.98 -8.56 -12.53
N LEU A 56 -13.71 -7.85 -13.64
CA LEU A 56 -14.53 -6.74 -14.12
C LEU A 56 -15.89 -7.24 -14.60
N PHE A 57 -15.93 -8.27 -15.44
CA PHE A 57 -17.18 -8.90 -15.88
C PHE A 57 -17.99 -9.47 -14.73
N LEU A 58 -17.33 -10.05 -13.72
CA LEU A 58 -17.99 -10.60 -12.54
C LEU A 58 -18.66 -9.49 -11.71
N ASN A 59 -18.00 -8.34 -11.57
CA ASN A 59 -18.58 -7.16 -10.91
C ASN A 59 -19.76 -6.57 -11.67
N LEU A 60 -19.63 -6.43 -12.99
CA LEU A 60 -20.72 -5.99 -13.87
C LEU A 60 -21.89 -6.97 -13.81
N GLY A 61 -21.62 -8.27 -13.88
CA GLY A 61 -22.63 -9.32 -13.77
C GLY A 61 -23.37 -9.28 -12.43
N LEU A 62 -22.65 -9.11 -11.32
CA LEU A 62 -23.26 -8.91 -10.00
C LEU A 62 -24.13 -7.65 -9.97
N ALA A 63 -23.64 -6.52 -10.49
CA ALA A 63 -24.41 -5.28 -10.53
C ALA A 63 -25.69 -5.41 -11.38
N LEU A 64 -25.60 -6.07 -12.53
CA LEU A 64 -26.75 -6.31 -13.41
C LEU A 64 -27.74 -7.30 -12.78
N TRP A 65 -27.25 -8.39 -12.17
CA TRP A 65 -28.10 -9.39 -11.51
C TRP A 65 -28.86 -8.79 -10.32
N LEU A 66 -28.18 -8.01 -9.47
CA LEU A 66 -28.85 -7.25 -8.41
C LEU A 66 -29.81 -6.21 -9.00
N GLY A 67 -29.43 -5.55 -10.09
CA GLY A 67 -30.27 -4.55 -10.76
C GLY A 67 -31.54 -5.14 -11.35
N GLU A 68 -31.48 -6.35 -11.90
CA GLU A 68 -32.62 -7.09 -12.44
C GLU A 68 -33.55 -7.59 -11.33
N LEU A 69 -32.99 -8.08 -10.22
CA LEU A 69 -33.77 -8.48 -9.04
C LEU A 69 -34.55 -7.30 -8.44
N LEU A 70 -33.98 -6.09 -8.51
CA LEU A 70 -34.63 -4.85 -8.05
C LEU A 70 -35.48 -4.18 -9.14
N GLY A 71 -35.57 -4.75 -10.35
CA GLY A 71 -36.37 -4.25 -11.47
C GLY A 71 -35.83 -2.99 -12.16
N ARG A 72 -34.72 -2.41 -11.68
CA ARG A 72 -34.01 -1.27 -12.32
C ARG A 72 -32.51 -1.43 -12.15
N LEU A 73 -31.78 -1.37 -13.26
CA LEU A 73 -30.31 -1.48 -13.29
C LEU A 73 -29.59 -0.49 -12.37
N TYR A 74 -30.10 0.74 -12.25
CA TYR A 74 -29.53 1.78 -11.39
C TYR A 74 -29.40 1.35 -9.93
N TYR A 75 -30.35 0.58 -9.40
CA TYR A 75 -30.28 0.12 -8.01
C TYR A 75 -29.20 -0.93 -7.80
N GLY A 76 -28.94 -1.79 -8.78
CA GLY A 76 -27.88 -2.79 -8.70
C GLY A 76 -26.50 -2.15 -8.56
N PHE A 77 -26.20 -1.16 -9.39
CA PHE A 77 -24.97 -0.37 -9.26
C PHE A 77 -24.88 0.39 -7.93
N PHE A 78 -25.99 0.96 -7.47
CA PHE A 78 -26.01 1.72 -6.21
C PHE A 78 -25.74 0.83 -4.99
N ILE A 79 -26.29 -0.38 -4.96
CA ILE A 79 -26.05 -1.36 -3.89
C ILE A 79 -24.59 -1.83 -3.91
N VAL A 80 -24.07 -2.18 -5.08
CA VAL A 80 -22.67 -2.60 -5.21
C VAL A 80 -21.72 -1.48 -4.74
N ALA A 81 -21.97 -0.23 -5.15
CA ALA A 81 -21.22 0.93 -4.66
C ALA A 81 -21.34 1.12 -3.14
N GLY A 82 -22.54 0.96 -2.58
CA GLY A 82 -22.76 1.02 -1.13
C GLY A 82 -21.97 -0.04 -0.36
N ILE A 83 -21.94 -1.28 -0.86
CA ILE A 83 -21.15 -2.37 -0.29
C ILE A 83 -19.67 -2.03 -0.30
N TYR A 84 -19.14 -1.48 -1.41
CA TYR A 84 -17.74 -1.06 -1.49
C TYR A 84 -17.40 0.03 -0.48
N ILE A 85 -18.26 1.04 -0.32
CA ILE A 85 -18.07 2.09 0.69
C ILE A 85 -18.07 1.49 2.10
N LEU A 86 -18.99 0.56 2.37
CA LEU A 86 -19.12 -0.08 3.68
C LEU A 86 -17.88 -0.91 4.01
N ILE A 87 -17.33 -1.65 3.04
CA ILE A 87 -16.05 -2.36 3.17
C ILE A 87 -14.92 -1.39 3.49
N VAL A 88 -14.80 -0.26 2.78
CA VAL A 88 -13.75 0.74 3.04
C VAL A 88 -13.84 1.28 4.47
N VAL A 89 -15.05 1.56 4.96
CA VAL A 89 -15.26 2.05 6.33
C VAL A 89 -14.85 0.98 7.35
N ILE A 90 -15.27 -0.28 7.16
CA ILE A 90 -14.91 -1.40 8.04
C ILE A 90 -13.38 -1.59 8.06
N VAL A 91 -12.77 -1.63 6.88
CA VAL A 91 -11.33 -1.82 6.72
C VAL A 91 -10.57 -0.68 7.39
N ARG A 92 -10.98 0.58 7.20
CA ARG A 92 -10.35 1.72 7.87
C ARG A 92 -10.45 1.61 9.39
N PHE A 93 -11.59 1.16 9.92
CA PHE A 93 -11.77 0.99 11.36
C PHE A 93 -10.88 -0.12 11.94
N ILE A 94 -10.84 -1.28 11.27
CA ILE A 94 -10.03 -2.43 11.68
C ILE A 94 -8.54 -2.13 11.53
N ILE A 95 -8.10 -1.68 10.36
CA ILE A 95 -6.70 -1.36 10.08
C ILE A 95 -6.22 -0.26 11.01
N TYR A 96 -6.98 0.81 11.23
CA TYR A 96 -6.51 1.88 12.13
C TYR A 96 -6.27 1.36 13.55
N LYS A 97 -7.15 0.48 14.07
CA LYS A 97 -6.99 -0.12 15.40
C LYS A 97 -5.85 -1.14 15.44
N TRP A 98 -5.74 -1.99 14.43
CA TRP A 98 -4.69 -3.03 14.34
C TRP A 98 -3.31 -2.45 14.08
N LEU A 99 -3.21 -1.49 13.16
CA LEU A 99 -1.96 -0.85 12.76
C LEU A 99 -1.36 -0.09 13.95
N LYS A 100 -2.17 0.65 14.70
CA LYS A 100 -1.70 1.35 15.91
C LYS A 100 -1.16 0.38 16.96
N LYS A 101 -1.85 -0.75 17.18
CA LYS A 101 -1.42 -1.76 18.16
C LYS A 101 -0.13 -2.47 17.74
N LYS A 102 -0.08 -2.94 16.48
CA LYS A 102 1.06 -3.71 15.96
C LYS A 102 2.33 -2.87 15.81
N ILE A 103 2.21 -1.59 15.43
CA ILE A 103 3.34 -0.65 15.39
C ILE A 103 3.86 -0.38 16.80
N ASN A 104 2.97 -0.13 17.77
CA ASN A 104 3.38 0.17 19.13
C ASN A 104 4.10 -1.00 19.82
N ASP A 105 3.59 -2.22 19.64
CA ASP A 105 4.24 -3.42 20.20
C ASP A 105 5.61 -3.68 19.55
N TYR A 106 5.75 -3.39 18.25
CA TYR A 106 7.03 -3.53 17.55
C TYR A 106 8.05 -2.46 17.97
N PHE A 107 7.61 -1.20 18.12
CA PHE A 107 8.46 -0.11 18.60
C PHE A 107 8.91 -0.33 20.05
N ILE A 108 8.02 -0.77 20.95
CA ILE A 108 8.37 -1.06 22.34
C ILE A 108 9.36 -2.22 22.40
N ALA A 109 9.14 -3.30 21.64
CA ALA A 109 10.07 -4.43 21.59
C ALA A 109 11.45 -4.07 21.00
N GLN A 110 11.51 -3.07 20.12
CA GLN A 110 12.75 -2.60 19.52
C GLN A 110 13.53 -1.64 20.42
N ILE A 111 12.85 -0.90 21.31
CA ILE A 111 13.49 0.02 22.27
C ILE A 111 13.95 -0.70 23.55
N LEU A 112 13.29 -1.80 23.94
CA LEU A 112 13.64 -2.59 25.13
C LEU A 112 14.76 -3.63 24.91
N LYS A 113 15.35 -3.67 23.72
CA LYS A 113 16.47 -4.55 23.38
C LYS A 113 17.72 -3.73 23.09
#